data_AF-A0A6L8KF67-F1
#
_entry.id   AF-A0A6L8KF67-F1
#
_cell.length_a   1.000
_cell.length_b   1.000
_cell.length_c   1.000
_cell.angle_alpha   90.00
_cell.angle_beta   90.00
_cell.angle_gamma   90.00
#
_symmetry.space_group_name_H-M   'P 1'
#
loop_
_entity.id
_entity.type
_entity.pdbx_description
1 polymer ?
#
loop_
_entity_poly.entity_id
_entity_poly.type
_entity_poly.pdbx_seq_one_letter_code
_entity_poly.pdbx_strand_id
1 'polypeptide(L)'
;MAQTARAPVRFLLTFDDGPAAAVNDNPTVHILEVLAQKHIKAVFFTQTRAWHGGGTDMGRWLIRREFSEGHVIGLHSATTFHSNHRFMSREQLDQTMQLGIADLQAETGVVPKLVRPPFWAYDADTLASYHAHGLQMLLTDLNANDGKIYGINFSWHKRSNMLKHLAETRERWAAGHMPAVDGYTPVVVTFHDVNPYTSRHIEEYIDILLDVARELEVPLAAQPFYDNHDEAERAALAATISSPEAKPRLPGLWNWLWQ
;
A
#
# COMPACT_ATOMS: atom_id res chain seq x y z
N MET A 1 37.96 -0.11 -0.67
CA MET A 1 37.01 0.96 -0.29
C MET A 1 35.95 0.31 0.58
N ALA A 2 35.74 0.81 1.80
CA ALA A 2 34.69 0.28 2.67
C ALA A 2 33.34 0.57 2.02
N GLN A 3 32.60 -0.48 1.66
CA GLN A 3 31.23 -0.35 1.18
C GLN A 3 30.43 0.24 2.35
N THR A 4 29.97 1.48 2.21
CA THR A 4 29.10 2.10 3.22
C THR A 4 27.91 1.18 3.45
N ALA A 5 27.78 0.66 4.67
CA ALA A 5 26.69 -0.25 5.02
C ALA A 5 25.35 0.42 4.68
N ARG A 6 24.50 -0.29 3.93
CA ARG A 6 23.18 0.21 3.54
C ARG A 6 22.27 0.27 4.77
N ALA A 7 21.37 1.24 4.80
CA ALA A 7 20.41 1.40 5.89
C ALA A 7 19.55 0.13 6.02
N PRO A 8 19.32 -0.40 7.23
CA PRO A 8 18.53 -1.61 7.41
C PRO A 8 17.08 -1.41 6.93
N VAL A 9 16.47 -2.51 6.52
CA VAL A 9 15.09 -2.54 6.00
C VAL A 9 14.08 -2.38 7.12
N ARG A 10 13.05 -1.58 6.87
CA ARG A 10 11.82 -1.51 7.66
C ARG A 10 10.62 -1.67 6.72
N PHE A 11 9.75 -2.62 7.00
CA PHE A 11 8.56 -2.90 6.21
C PHE A 11 7.47 -1.86 6.46
N LEU A 12 6.94 -1.30 5.38
CA LEU A 12 5.76 -0.44 5.37
C LEU A 12 4.58 -1.25 4.82
N LEU A 13 3.65 -1.62 5.70
CA LEU A 13 2.44 -2.32 5.29
C LEU A 13 1.47 -1.34 4.64
N THR A 14 0.88 -1.74 3.52
CA THR A 14 -0.11 -0.94 2.79
C THR A 14 -1.29 -1.79 2.37
N PHE A 15 -2.49 -1.20 2.40
CA PHE A 15 -3.75 -1.88 2.10
C PHE A 15 -4.52 -1.11 1.02
N ASP A 16 -4.93 -1.81 -0.03
CA ASP A 16 -5.67 -1.25 -1.17
C ASP A 16 -7.15 -1.64 -1.13
N ASP A 17 -7.96 -0.86 -1.85
CA ASP A 17 -9.40 -1.03 -2.13
C ASP A 17 -10.36 -0.73 -0.99
N GLY A 18 -9.87 -0.68 0.24
CA GLY A 18 -10.65 -0.45 1.45
C GLY A 18 -11.33 0.91 1.60
N PRO A 19 -12.10 1.06 2.68
CA PRO A 19 -12.45 0.01 3.65
C PRO A 19 -13.60 -0.89 3.17
N ALA A 20 -13.76 -2.08 3.75
CA ALA A 20 -14.90 -2.95 3.50
C ALA A 20 -16.20 -2.38 4.14
N ALA A 21 -17.34 -2.43 3.43
CA ALA A 21 -18.62 -1.97 3.97
C ALA A 21 -19.39 -3.00 4.83
N ALA A 22 -18.84 -4.19 5.06
CA ALA A 22 -19.52 -5.24 5.85
C ALA A 22 -19.77 -4.77 7.29
N VAL A 23 -20.97 -5.03 7.84
CA VAL A 23 -21.29 -4.63 9.22
C VAL A 23 -20.80 -5.65 10.25
N ASN A 24 -20.84 -6.94 9.88
CA ASN A 24 -20.37 -8.05 10.70
C ASN A 24 -19.17 -8.71 10.00
N ASP A 25 -18.28 -9.31 10.78
CA ASP A 25 -17.08 -10.02 10.28
C ASP A 25 -16.28 -9.17 9.27
N ASN A 26 -16.14 -7.87 9.57
CA ASN A 26 -15.53 -6.91 8.67
C ASN A 26 -14.00 -7.14 8.59
N PRO A 27 -13.45 -7.39 7.38
CA PRO A 27 -12.04 -7.71 7.23
C PRO A 27 -11.12 -6.52 7.53
N THR A 28 -11.52 -5.28 7.21
CA THR A 28 -10.79 -4.07 7.58
C THR A 28 -10.71 -3.92 9.10
N VAL A 29 -11.82 -4.18 9.82
CA VAL A 29 -11.84 -4.14 11.30
C VAL A 29 -10.84 -5.13 11.90
N HIS A 30 -10.85 -6.38 11.43
CA HIS A 30 -9.93 -7.40 11.94
C HIS A 30 -8.46 -7.06 11.62
N ILE A 31 -8.18 -6.48 10.45
CA ILE A 31 -6.83 -5.99 10.13
C ILE A 31 -6.40 -4.91 11.12
N LEU A 32 -7.24 -3.90 11.39
CA LEU A 32 -6.97 -2.86 12.38
C LEU A 32 -6.67 -3.45 13.76
N GLU A 33 -7.45 -4.45 14.19
CA GLU A 33 -7.23 -5.14 15.46
C GLU A 33 -5.86 -5.84 15.53
N VAL A 34 -5.45 -6.54 14.48
CA VAL A 34 -4.12 -7.18 14.42
C VAL A 34 -3.00 -6.13 14.40
N LEU A 35 -3.16 -5.05 13.63
CA LEU A 35 -2.17 -3.96 13.59
C LEU A 35 -2.02 -3.29 14.97
N ALA A 36 -3.14 -3.05 15.67
CA ALA A 36 -3.12 -2.50 17.02
C ALA A 36 -2.43 -3.43 18.02
N GLN A 37 -2.74 -4.74 17.99
CA GLN A 37 -2.10 -5.75 18.84
C GLN A 37 -0.58 -5.85 18.62
N LYS A 38 -0.13 -5.68 17.38
CA LYS A 38 1.29 -5.72 17.01
C LYS A 38 1.98 -4.35 17.05
N HIS A 39 1.25 -3.29 17.42
CA HIS A 39 1.75 -1.90 17.42
C HIS A 39 2.28 -1.43 16.06
N ILE A 40 1.64 -1.83 14.96
CA ILE A 40 2.06 -1.47 13.60
C ILE A 40 1.21 -0.33 13.06
N LYS A 41 1.83 0.63 12.36
CA LYS A 41 1.17 1.63 11.53
C LYS A 41 1.36 1.31 10.05
N ALA A 42 0.29 1.48 9.29
CA ALA A 42 0.20 1.15 7.87
C ALA A 42 -0.29 2.36 7.06
N VAL A 43 -0.29 2.20 5.74
CA VAL A 43 -0.94 3.13 4.80
C VAL A 43 -2.19 2.46 4.20
N PHE A 44 -3.35 3.10 4.30
CA PHE A 44 -4.59 2.64 3.67
C PHE A 44 -4.86 3.48 2.43
N PHE A 45 -4.94 2.85 1.25
CA PHE A 45 -5.33 3.49 0.00
C PHE A 45 -6.84 3.32 -0.20
N THR A 46 -7.57 4.37 0.10
CA THR A 46 -9.02 4.35 0.24
C THR A 46 -9.76 4.63 -1.06
N GLN A 47 -10.82 3.87 -1.33
CA GLN A 47 -11.83 4.24 -2.33
C GLN A 47 -12.96 5.04 -1.68
N THR A 48 -12.90 6.37 -1.76
CA THR A 48 -13.74 7.27 -0.97
C THR A 48 -15.23 7.24 -1.34
N ARG A 49 -15.55 6.82 -2.57
CA ARG A 49 -16.93 6.78 -3.08
C ARG A 49 -17.40 5.40 -3.54
N ALA A 50 -16.63 4.35 -3.25
CA ALA A 50 -17.03 3.00 -3.60
C ALA A 50 -18.37 2.65 -2.95
N TRP A 51 -19.31 2.12 -3.74
CA TRP A 51 -20.69 1.82 -3.28
C TRP A 51 -20.73 0.78 -2.15
N HIS A 52 -19.71 -0.08 -2.06
CA HIS A 52 -19.50 -1.10 -1.02
C HIS A 52 -18.26 -0.81 -0.16
N GLY A 53 -17.86 0.45 -0.03
CA GLY A 53 -16.70 0.87 0.77
C GLY A 53 -16.86 2.28 1.32
N GLY A 54 -15.90 3.16 1.04
CA GLY A 54 -15.87 4.55 1.55
C GLY A 54 -17.11 5.40 1.22
N GLY A 55 -17.90 5.03 0.21
CA GLY A 55 -19.17 5.69 -0.12
C GLY A 55 -20.30 5.42 0.89
N THR A 56 -20.13 4.44 1.77
CA THR A 56 -21.13 4.04 2.79
C THR A 56 -20.87 4.68 4.15
N ASP A 57 -21.86 4.70 5.05
CA ASP A 57 -21.67 5.17 6.43
C ASP A 57 -20.63 4.35 7.20
N MET A 58 -20.65 3.02 7.03
CA MET A 58 -19.66 2.11 7.64
C MET A 58 -18.25 2.41 7.10
N GLY A 59 -18.10 2.59 5.79
CA GLY A 59 -16.82 2.92 5.19
C GLY A 59 -16.28 4.27 5.68
N ARG A 60 -17.09 5.33 5.72
CA ARG A 60 -16.68 6.62 6.31
C ARG A 60 -16.27 6.48 7.77
N TRP A 61 -17.01 5.71 8.56
CA TRP A 61 -16.62 5.43 9.94
C TRP A 61 -15.26 4.71 10.03
N LEU A 62 -15.00 3.75 9.16
CA LEU A 62 -13.71 3.04 9.10
C LEU A 62 -12.55 3.94 8.68
N ILE A 63 -12.74 4.85 7.71
CA ILE A 63 -11.71 5.83 7.32
C ILE A 63 -11.30 6.70 8.52
N ARG A 64 -12.30 7.18 9.29
CA ARG A 64 -12.04 7.93 10.54
C ARG A 64 -11.28 7.09 11.55
N ARG A 65 -11.66 5.82 11.69
CA ARG A 65 -11.04 4.87 12.62
C ARG A 65 -9.57 4.62 12.24
N GLU A 66 -9.30 4.27 10.99
CA GLU A 66 -7.95 4.07 10.44
C GLU A 66 -7.04 5.26 10.77
N PHE A 67 -7.53 6.47 10.52
CA PHE A 67 -6.79 7.70 10.83
C PHE A 67 -6.61 7.91 12.34
N SER A 68 -7.66 7.75 13.15
CA SER A 68 -7.60 7.94 14.61
C SER A 68 -6.71 6.92 15.32
N GLU A 69 -6.54 5.73 14.74
CA GLU A 69 -5.58 4.71 15.21
C GLU A 69 -4.15 5.01 14.75
N GLY A 70 -3.91 6.12 14.05
CA GLY A 70 -2.59 6.63 13.68
C GLY A 70 -2.06 6.06 12.35
N HIS A 71 -2.90 5.48 11.51
CA HIS A 71 -2.51 5.06 10.16
C HIS A 71 -2.49 6.24 9.20
N VAL A 72 -1.77 6.08 8.09
CA VAL A 72 -1.72 7.08 7.02
C VAL A 72 -2.83 6.75 6.02
N ILE A 73 -3.60 7.76 5.61
CA ILE A 73 -4.68 7.57 4.63
C ILE A 73 -4.26 8.19 3.29
N GLY A 74 -4.20 7.36 2.27
CA GLY A 74 -3.94 7.73 0.88
C GLY A 74 -5.18 7.54 0.00
N LEU A 75 -5.18 8.19 -1.16
CA LEU A 75 -6.27 8.06 -2.12
C LEU A 75 -6.05 6.86 -3.04
N HIS A 76 -7.07 6.03 -3.23
CA HIS A 76 -7.09 5.02 -4.30
C HIS A 76 -7.94 5.46 -5.48
N SER A 77 -9.18 5.89 -5.20
CA SER A 77 -10.08 6.49 -6.19
C SER A 77 -11.27 7.15 -5.49
N ALA A 78 -11.94 8.08 -6.18
CA ALA A 78 -13.22 8.66 -5.77
C ALA A 78 -14.37 8.28 -6.71
N THR A 79 -14.28 7.11 -7.36
CA THR A 79 -15.33 6.58 -8.23
C THR A 79 -16.24 5.59 -7.51
N THR A 80 -17.46 5.40 -8.02
CA THR A 80 -18.42 4.41 -7.49
C THR A 80 -17.90 2.98 -7.57
N PHE A 81 -17.15 2.65 -8.63
CA PHE A 81 -16.55 1.34 -8.88
C PHE A 81 -15.04 1.48 -9.01
N HIS A 82 -14.30 0.38 -8.84
CA HIS A 82 -12.83 0.33 -9.01
C HIS A 82 -12.44 0.57 -10.47
N SER A 83 -12.26 1.84 -10.83
CA SER A 83 -12.14 2.30 -12.22
C SER A 83 -10.69 2.61 -12.55
N ASN A 84 -10.21 2.13 -13.71
CA ASN A 84 -8.83 2.38 -14.14
C ASN A 84 -8.66 3.83 -14.59
N HIS A 85 -7.77 4.56 -13.93
CA HIS A 85 -7.53 5.99 -14.19
C HIS A 85 -6.99 6.26 -15.60
N ARG A 86 -6.32 5.31 -16.25
CA ARG A 86 -5.81 5.46 -17.63
C ARG A 86 -6.91 5.55 -18.69
N PHE A 87 -8.12 5.10 -18.37
CA PHE A 87 -9.26 5.13 -19.28
C PHE A 87 -10.21 6.31 -19.02
N MET A 88 -9.86 7.19 -18.07
CA MET A 88 -10.61 8.41 -17.80
C MET A 88 -10.12 9.54 -18.71
N SER A 89 -11.03 10.45 -19.08
CA SER A 89 -10.60 11.74 -19.63
C SER A 89 -9.82 12.52 -18.57
N ARG A 90 -9.03 13.50 -19.00
CA ARG A 90 -8.28 14.36 -18.07
C ARG A 90 -9.22 15.06 -17.07
N GLU A 91 -10.35 15.55 -17.53
CA GLU A 91 -11.35 16.23 -16.71
C GLU A 91 -11.96 15.27 -15.68
N GLN A 92 -12.28 14.04 -16.08
CA GLN A 92 -12.82 13.02 -15.19
C GLN A 92 -11.81 12.62 -14.11
N LEU A 93 -10.54 12.49 -14.48
CA LEU A 93 -9.47 12.15 -13.54
C LEU A 93 -9.23 13.28 -12.54
N ASP A 94 -9.11 14.52 -13.02
CA ASP A 94 -8.92 15.70 -12.18
C ASP A 94 -10.11 15.86 -11.21
N GLN A 95 -11.34 15.68 -11.69
CA GLN A 95 -12.53 15.67 -10.84
C GLN A 95 -12.47 14.55 -9.78
N THR A 96 -12.04 13.35 -10.17
CA THR A 96 -11.88 12.22 -9.23
C THR A 96 -10.85 12.54 -8.14
N MET A 97 -9.73 13.17 -8.49
CA MET A 97 -8.71 13.58 -7.51
C MET A 97 -9.24 14.65 -6.55
N GLN A 98 -9.90 15.69 -7.07
CA GLN A 98 -10.49 16.76 -6.24
C GLN A 98 -11.53 16.22 -5.26
N LEU A 99 -12.44 15.36 -5.74
CA LEU A 99 -13.46 14.76 -4.90
C LEU A 99 -12.85 13.85 -3.84
N GLY A 100 -11.89 12.99 -4.22
CA GLY A 100 -11.22 12.09 -3.28
C GLY A 100 -10.44 12.82 -2.19
N ILE A 101 -9.72 13.88 -2.56
CA ILE A 101 -9.02 14.76 -1.61
C ILE A 101 -10.01 15.40 -0.64
N ALA A 102 -11.10 15.97 -1.15
CA ALA A 102 -12.12 16.62 -0.33
C ALA A 102 -12.82 15.63 0.61
N ASP A 103 -13.14 14.42 0.13
CA ASP A 103 -13.74 13.36 0.94
C ASP A 103 -12.79 12.97 2.09
N LEU A 104 -11.53 12.64 1.80
CA LEU A 104 -10.56 12.26 2.83
C LEU A 104 -10.28 13.38 3.83
N GLN A 105 -10.20 14.64 3.36
CA GLN A 105 -10.06 15.79 4.25
C GLN A 105 -11.28 15.97 5.15
N ALA A 106 -12.50 15.75 4.64
CA ALA A 106 -13.71 15.83 5.44
C ALA A 106 -13.75 14.74 6.53
N GLU A 107 -13.25 13.54 6.23
CA GLU A 107 -13.24 12.42 7.17
C GLU A 107 -12.10 12.50 8.20
N THR A 108 -10.92 12.96 7.81
CA THR A 108 -9.72 12.91 8.65
C THR A 108 -9.26 14.26 9.19
N GLY A 109 -9.73 15.37 8.60
CA GLY A 109 -9.24 16.71 8.85
C GLY A 109 -7.88 17.02 8.19
N VAL A 110 -7.29 16.07 7.46
CA VAL A 110 -5.97 16.20 6.83
C VAL A 110 -6.10 16.01 5.32
N VAL A 111 -5.35 16.82 4.56
CA VAL A 111 -5.26 16.67 3.10
C VAL A 111 -4.35 15.47 2.80
N PRO A 112 -4.82 14.43 2.08
CA PRO A 112 -3.99 13.30 1.72
C PRO A 112 -2.85 13.73 0.79
N LYS A 113 -1.67 13.12 0.97
CA LYS A 113 -0.48 13.39 0.12
C LYS A 113 -0.14 12.23 -0.81
N LEU A 114 -0.74 11.07 -0.60
CA LEU A 114 -0.40 9.83 -1.29
C LEU A 114 -1.55 9.38 -2.17
N VAL A 115 -1.22 8.83 -3.33
CA VAL A 115 -2.16 8.14 -4.21
C VAL A 115 -1.57 6.82 -4.67
N ARG A 116 -2.42 5.82 -4.86
CA ARG A 116 -2.06 4.60 -5.58
C ARG A 116 -3.14 4.34 -6.62
N PRO A 117 -2.80 4.23 -7.92
CA PRO A 117 -3.80 4.00 -8.94
C PRO A 117 -4.41 2.59 -8.83
N PRO A 118 -5.72 2.42 -9.11
CA PRO A 118 -6.32 1.12 -9.32
C PRO A 118 -5.54 0.27 -10.32
N PHE A 119 -5.42 -1.02 -10.04
CA PHE A 119 -4.64 -1.99 -10.84
C PHE A 119 -3.13 -1.66 -10.96
N TRP A 120 -2.62 -0.75 -10.14
CA TRP A 120 -1.28 -0.14 -10.28
C TRP A 120 -1.03 0.44 -11.68
N ALA A 121 -2.10 0.81 -12.39
CA ALA A 121 -2.06 1.21 -13.77
C ALA A 121 -1.97 2.73 -13.90
N TYR A 122 -0.88 3.20 -14.51
CA TYR A 122 -0.65 4.61 -14.78
C TYR A 122 0.13 4.81 -16.09
N ASP A 123 0.19 6.05 -16.52
CA ASP A 123 0.93 6.61 -17.64
C ASP A 123 1.36 8.05 -17.29
N ALA A 124 1.95 8.78 -18.24
CA ALA A 124 2.42 10.13 -17.99
C ALA A 124 1.28 11.11 -17.64
N ASP A 125 0.11 10.95 -18.26
CA ASP A 125 -1.02 11.87 -18.07
C ASP A 125 -1.67 11.67 -16.69
N THR A 126 -1.84 10.42 -16.27
CA THR A 126 -2.33 10.09 -14.93
C THR A 126 -1.37 10.57 -13.84
N LEU A 127 -0.05 10.35 -13.99
CA LEU A 127 0.95 10.84 -13.04
C LEU A 127 0.98 12.37 -12.96
N ALA A 128 0.86 13.05 -14.11
CA ALA A 128 0.80 14.51 -14.15
C ALA A 128 -0.45 15.07 -13.45
N SER A 129 -1.60 14.41 -13.60
CA SER A 129 -2.83 14.77 -12.86
C SER A 129 -2.65 14.62 -11.35
N TYR A 130 -2.06 13.51 -10.88
CA TYR A 130 -1.78 13.30 -9.45
C TYR A 130 -0.89 14.41 -8.88
N HIS A 131 0.23 14.71 -9.53
CA HIS A 131 1.14 15.77 -9.10
C HIS A 131 0.48 17.15 -9.10
N ALA A 132 -0.35 17.46 -10.10
CA ALA A 132 -1.09 18.73 -10.18
C ALA A 132 -2.06 18.93 -9.00
N HIS A 133 -2.50 17.84 -8.38
CA HIS A 133 -3.38 17.84 -7.21
C HIS A 133 -2.61 17.63 -5.89
N GLY A 134 -1.27 17.71 -5.91
CA GLY A 134 -0.43 17.57 -4.72
C GLY A 134 -0.27 16.13 -4.21
N LEU A 135 -0.71 15.13 -4.98
CA LEU A 135 -0.62 13.72 -4.63
C LEU A 135 0.66 13.10 -5.20
N GLN A 136 1.34 12.30 -4.39
CA GLN A 136 2.54 11.54 -4.76
C GLN A 136 2.19 10.06 -4.91
N MET A 137 2.61 9.45 -6.02
CA MET A 137 2.22 8.08 -6.35
C MET A 137 3.12 7.06 -5.66
N LEU A 138 2.53 6.19 -4.84
CA LEU A 138 3.23 5.07 -4.19
C LEU A 138 2.81 3.73 -4.81
N LEU A 139 3.75 2.96 -5.32
CA LEU A 139 3.51 1.57 -5.77
C LEU A 139 3.97 0.58 -4.69
N THR A 140 4.41 -0.62 -5.10
CA THR A 140 4.73 -1.72 -4.20
C THR A 140 6.06 -2.35 -4.55
N ASP A 141 6.80 -2.80 -3.54
CA ASP A 141 7.99 -3.65 -3.70
C ASP A 141 7.60 -5.13 -3.59
N LEU A 142 6.70 -5.46 -2.65
CA LEU A 142 6.20 -6.81 -2.39
C LEU A 142 4.68 -6.86 -2.51
N ASN A 143 4.15 -7.70 -3.41
CA ASN A 143 2.71 -7.93 -3.53
C ASN A 143 2.35 -9.33 -3.01
N ALA A 144 1.39 -9.41 -2.08
CA ALA A 144 0.89 -10.68 -1.53
C ALA A 144 0.13 -11.56 -2.54
N ASN A 145 -0.25 -11.02 -3.71
CA ASN A 145 -1.14 -11.64 -4.69
C ASN A 145 -2.47 -12.09 -4.11
N ASP A 146 -2.95 -11.36 -3.10
CA ASP A 146 -4.13 -11.67 -2.33
C ASP A 146 -5.43 -11.19 -3.01
N GLY A 147 -5.39 -10.20 -3.90
CA GLY A 147 -6.56 -9.74 -4.68
C GLY A 147 -7.12 -10.72 -5.74
N LYS A 148 -6.62 -11.96 -5.85
CA LYS A 148 -6.95 -12.92 -6.94
C LYS A 148 -7.49 -14.28 -6.46
N ILE A 149 -8.16 -14.35 -5.31
CA ILE A 149 -8.49 -15.66 -4.71
C ILE A 149 -9.83 -16.20 -5.22
N TYR A 150 -9.77 -17.11 -6.20
CA TYR A 150 -10.76 -18.16 -6.41
C TYR A 150 -10.16 -19.50 -5.96
N GLY A 151 -10.61 -20.03 -4.82
CA GLY A 151 -10.32 -21.42 -4.41
C GLY A 151 -9.11 -21.66 -3.49
N ILE A 152 -9.14 -22.84 -2.87
CA ILE A 152 -8.33 -23.36 -1.74
C ILE A 152 -6.83 -23.08 -1.93
N ASN A 153 -6.14 -22.48 -0.93
CA ASN A 153 -4.69 -22.35 -0.99
C ASN A 153 -3.95 -22.67 0.32
N PHE A 154 -2.96 -23.54 0.17
CA PHE A 154 -1.97 -23.97 1.17
C PHE A 154 -0.92 -22.86 1.44
N SER A 155 -0.41 -22.79 2.67
CA SER A 155 0.59 -21.80 3.13
C SER A 155 1.86 -21.68 2.26
N TRP A 156 2.25 -22.76 1.57
CA TRP A 156 3.45 -22.80 0.71
C TRP A 156 3.50 -21.73 -0.40
N HIS A 157 2.35 -21.38 -1.00
CA HIS A 157 2.33 -20.36 -2.07
C HIS A 157 2.54 -18.95 -1.53
N LYS A 158 2.03 -18.64 -0.33
CA LYS A 158 2.19 -17.32 0.32
C LYS A 158 3.66 -17.03 0.58
N ARG A 159 4.34 -17.99 1.21
CA ARG A 159 5.75 -17.89 1.55
C ARG A 159 6.64 -17.81 0.32
N SER A 160 6.41 -18.68 -0.67
CA SER A 160 7.23 -18.71 -1.90
C SER A 160 7.14 -17.39 -2.68
N ASN A 161 5.96 -16.77 -2.71
CA ASN A 161 5.75 -15.48 -3.35
C ASN A 161 6.47 -14.34 -2.61
N MET A 162 6.36 -14.27 -1.28
CA MET A 162 7.11 -13.31 -0.46
C MET A 162 8.62 -13.51 -0.58
N LEU A 163 9.10 -14.75 -0.58
CA LEU A 163 10.51 -15.10 -0.78
C LEU A 163 11.04 -14.56 -2.10
N LYS A 164 10.33 -14.78 -3.20
CA LYS A 164 10.72 -14.28 -4.52
C LYS A 164 10.82 -12.75 -4.52
N HIS A 165 9.77 -12.05 -4.09
CA HIS A 165 9.75 -10.59 -4.14
C HIS A 165 10.77 -9.95 -3.18
N LEU A 166 10.98 -10.53 -2.00
CA LEU A 166 11.96 -10.01 -1.05
C LEU A 166 13.40 -10.28 -1.52
N ALA A 167 13.66 -11.38 -2.25
CA ALA A 167 14.94 -11.61 -2.90
C ALA A 167 15.25 -10.54 -3.97
N GLU A 168 14.29 -10.25 -4.86
CA GLU A 168 14.42 -9.18 -5.86
C GLU A 168 14.61 -7.79 -5.20
N THR A 169 13.90 -7.53 -4.10
CA THR A 169 14.02 -6.29 -3.33
C THR A 169 15.38 -6.18 -2.66
N ARG A 170 15.92 -7.28 -2.11
CA ARG A 170 17.27 -7.33 -1.52
C ARG A 170 18.35 -6.97 -2.53
N GLU A 171 18.23 -7.44 -3.78
CA GLU A 171 19.18 -7.07 -4.84
C GLU A 171 19.16 -5.55 -5.10
N ARG A 172 17.97 -4.94 -5.19
CA ARG A 172 17.81 -3.48 -5.35
C ARG A 172 18.38 -2.71 -4.15
N TRP A 173 18.10 -3.17 -2.94
CA TRP A 173 18.64 -2.60 -1.71
C TRP A 173 20.17 -2.65 -1.67
N ALA A 174 20.76 -3.82 -1.97
CA ALA A 174 22.22 -4.00 -1.99
C ALA A 174 22.90 -3.11 -3.05
N ALA A 175 22.24 -2.93 -4.20
CA ALA A 175 22.68 -2.02 -5.25
C ALA A 175 22.54 -0.52 -4.87
N GLY A 176 21.83 -0.18 -3.78
CA GLY A 176 21.57 1.20 -3.38
C GLY A 176 20.51 1.90 -4.23
N HIS A 177 19.63 1.14 -4.89
CA HIS A 177 18.53 1.66 -5.72
C HIS A 177 17.23 1.87 -4.93
N MET A 178 17.31 1.91 -3.61
CA MET A 178 16.17 2.15 -2.72
C MET A 178 16.45 3.39 -1.87
N PRO A 179 15.42 4.19 -1.56
CA PRO A 179 15.59 5.38 -0.74
C PRO A 179 15.98 4.99 0.69
N ALA A 180 16.69 5.90 1.37
CA ALA A 180 16.92 5.81 2.81
C ALA A 180 16.32 7.05 3.47
N VAL A 181 15.55 6.85 4.52
CA VAL A 181 14.85 7.90 5.28
C VAL A 181 14.84 7.53 6.75
N ASP A 182 15.13 8.50 7.61
CA ASP A 182 15.23 8.31 9.07
C ASP A 182 16.17 7.15 9.49
N GLY A 183 17.19 6.87 8.67
CA GLY A 183 18.16 5.79 8.91
C GLY A 183 17.71 4.40 8.47
N TYR A 184 16.57 4.27 7.80
CA TYR A 184 16.00 3.01 7.34
C TYR A 184 15.72 3.01 5.83
N THR A 185 15.65 1.82 5.25
CA THR A 185 15.15 1.62 3.89
C THR A 185 13.70 1.11 3.95
N PRO A 186 12.69 1.90 3.54
CA PRO A 186 11.33 1.42 3.47
C PRO A 186 11.19 0.34 2.39
N VAL A 187 10.59 -0.78 2.74
CA VAL A 187 10.12 -1.80 1.78
C VAL A 187 8.60 -1.83 1.83
N VAL A 188 7.97 -1.46 0.72
CA VAL A 188 6.51 -1.32 0.64
C VAL A 188 5.86 -2.68 0.34
N VAL A 189 4.99 -3.12 1.24
CA VAL A 189 4.26 -4.39 1.13
C VAL A 189 2.78 -4.11 0.92
N THR A 190 2.18 -4.64 -0.15
CA THR A 190 0.78 -4.40 -0.47
C THR A 190 -0.09 -5.63 -0.23
N PHE A 191 -1.21 -5.37 0.43
CA PHE A 191 -2.34 -6.27 0.71
C PHE A 191 -3.66 -5.59 0.30
N HIS A 192 -4.77 -6.31 0.38
CA HIS A 192 -6.11 -5.76 0.17
C HIS A 192 -6.97 -6.02 1.41
N ASP A 193 -7.38 -4.98 2.12
CA ASP A 193 -8.11 -5.10 3.38
C ASP A 193 -9.58 -5.46 3.21
N VAL A 194 -10.12 -5.34 2.00
CA VAL A 194 -11.44 -5.84 1.63
C VAL A 194 -11.50 -7.35 1.47
N ASN A 195 -10.35 -8.04 1.45
CA ASN A 195 -10.29 -9.49 1.25
C ASN A 195 -10.37 -10.26 2.58
N PRO A 196 -11.44 -11.06 2.81
CA PRO A 196 -11.57 -11.85 4.04
C PRO A 196 -10.46 -12.90 4.25
N TYR A 197 -9.80 -13.36 3.18
CA TYR A 197 -8.67 -14.26 3.30
C TYR A 197 -7.45 -13.50 3.84
N THR A 198 -7.11 -12.35 3.26
CA THR A 198 -6.03 -11.48 3.74
C THR A 198 -6.21 -11.17 5.20
N SER A 199 -7.40 -10.71 5.58
CA SER A 199 -7.74 -10.41 6.97
C SER A 199 -7.45 -11.58 7.91
N ARG A 200 -7.94 -12.79 7.59
CA ARG A 200 -7.75 -13.98 8.44
C ARG A 200 -6.29 -14.45 8.54
N HIS A 201 -5.44 -14.06 7.60
CA HIS A 201 -4.05 -14.50 7.51
C HIS A 201 -3.03 -13.38 7.68
N ILE A 202 -3.44 -12.15 8.04
CA ILE A 202 -2.53 -11.00 8.09
C ILE A 202 -1.41 -11.19 9.11
N GLU A 203 -1.69 -11.82 10.25
CA GLU A 203 -0.67 -12.19 11.23
C GLU A 203 0.34 -13.18 10.65
N GLU A 204 -0.12 -14.22 9.93
CA GLU A 204 0.76 -15.18 9.26
C GLU A 204 1.61 -14.50 8.17
N TYR A 205 1.08 -13.52 7.43
CA TYR A 205 1.85 -12.76 6.46
C TYR A 205 2.96 -11.92 7.12
N ILE A 206 2.69 -11.32 8.28
CA ILE A 206 3.69 -10.58 9.05
C ILE A 206 4.82 -11.52 9.49
N ASP A 207 4.48 -12.70 10.00
CA ASP A 207 5.48 -13.69 10.41
C ASP A 207 6.29 -14.21 9.22
N ILE A 208 5.63 -14.46 8.07
CA ILE A 208 6.29 -14.85 6.82
C ILE A 208 7.31 -13.78 6.39
N LEU A 209 6.99 -12.48 6.48
CA LEU A 209 7.94 -11.41 6.10
C LEU A 209 9.21 -11.47 6.95
N LEU A 210 9.06 -11.68 8.27
CA LEU A 210 10.19 -11.78 9.19
C LEU A 210 11.05 -13.03 8.93
N ASP A 211 10.42 -14.18 8.71
CA ASP A 211 11.11 -15.44 8.46
C ASP A 211 11.83 -15.44 7.10
N VAL A 212 11.19 -14.89 6.07
CA VAL A 212 11.79 -14.75 4.73
C VAL A 212 12.95 -13.75 4.76
N ALA A 213 12.81 -12.63 5.48
CA ALA A 213 13.90 -11.69 5.63
C ALA A 213 15.12 -12.32 6.33
N ARG A 214 14.88 -13.15 7.36
CA ARG A 214 15.92 -13.90 8.05
C ARG A 214 16.59 -14.91 7.12
N GLU A 215 15.83 -15.68 6.34
CA GLU A 215 16.36 -16.65 5.38
C GLU A 215 17.22 -15.99 4.31
N LEU A 216 16.79 -14.82 3.81
CA LEU A 216 17.52 -14.07 2.79
C LEU A 216 18.63 -13.19 3.36
N GLU A 217 18.86 -13.20 4.67
CA GLU A 217 19.82 -12.32 5.36
C GLU A 217 19.62 -10.84 4.98
N VAL A 218 18.36 -10.40 4.90
CA VAL A 218 18.00 -8.99 4.76
C VAL A 218 18.17 -8.34 6.14
N PRO A 219 19.02 -7.31 6.29
CA PRO A 219 19.23 -6.68 7.59
C PRO A 219 17.99 -5.86 7.95
N LEU A 220 17.21 -6.34 8.91
CA LEU A 220 16.04 -5.63 9.42
C LEU A 220 16.43 -4.62 10.51
N ALA A 221 15.68 -3.52 10.58
CA ALA A 221 15.70 -2.62 11.71
C ALA A 221 15.29 -3.38 12.99
N ALA A 222 15.76 -2.91 14.16
CA ALA A 222 15.39 -3.50 15.45
C ALA A 222 13.86 -3.54 15.67
N GLN A 223 13.16 -2.53 15.14
CA GLN A 223 11.73 -2.54 14.91
C GLN A 223 11.48 -2.72 13.41
N PRO A 224 11.13 -3.94 12.94
CA PRO A 224 11.00 -4.23 11.51
C PRO A 224 9.81 -3.56 10.82
N PHE A 225 8.85 -3.04 11.56
CA PHE A 225 7.66 -2.35 11.06
C PHE A 225 7.57 -0.95 11.66
N TYR A 226 6.87 -0.05 10.98
CA TYR A 226 6.60 1.30 11.50
C TYR A 226 5.55 1.23 12.61
N ASP A 227 5.73 2.00 13.68
CA ASP A 227 4.81 2.14 14.82
C ASP A 227 4.35 3.60 15.04
N ASN A 228 4.87 4.53 14.23
CA ASN A 228 4.58 5.97 14.28
C ASN A 228 3.99 6.48 12.94
N HIS A 229 2.97 7.33 13.02
CA HIS A 229 2.28 7.91 11.86
C HIS A 229 3.22 8.72 10.95
N ASP A 230 3.95 9.67 11.53
CA ASP A 230 4.77 10.61 10.77
C ASP A 230 5.98 9.91 10.12
N GLU A 231 6.56 8.92 10.80
CA GLU A 231 7.61 8.06 10.21
C GLU A 231 7.07 7.24 9.04
N ALA A 232 5.88 6.64 9.19
CA ALA A 232 5.25 5.88 8.10
C ALA A 232 4.91 6.78 6.90
N GLU A 233 4.42 8.01 7.13
CA GLU A 233 4.11 8.96 6.05
C GLU A 233 5.39 9.41 5.32
N ARG A 234 6.46 9.76 6.05
CA ARG A 234 7.75 10.12 5.44
C ARG A 234 8.36 8.96 4.65
N ALA A 235 8.27 7.75 5.20
CA ALA A 235 8.70 6.52 4.53
C ALA A 235 7.95 6.28 3.23
N ALA A 236 6.62 6.41 3.27
CA ALA A 236 5.77 6.30 2.09
C ALA A 236 6.15 7.33 1.04
N LEU A 237 6.27 8.62 1.41
CA LEU A 237 6.63 9.71 0.50
C LEU A 237 8.02 9.53 -0.13
N ALA A 238 9.01 9.07 0.64
CA ALA A 238 10.35 8.80 0.13
C ALA A 238 10.39 7.65 -0.89
N ALA A 239 9.43 6.72 -0.82
CA ALA A 239 9.29 5.59 -1.72
C ALA A 239 8.39 5.88 -2.95
N THR A 240 7.91 7.12 -3.12
CA THR A 240 7.05 7.49 -4.26
C THR A 240 7.80 7.56 -5.58
N ILE A 241 7.05 7.41 -6.66
CA ILE A 241 7.57 7.44 -8.03
C ILE A 241 7.49 8.84 -8.58
N SER A 242 8.63 9.38 -9.00
CA SER A 242 8.73 10.75 -9.53
C SER A 242 8.75 10.83 -11.06
N SER A 243 8.97 9.72 -11.78
CA SER A 243 9.03 9.68 -13.25
C SER A 243 8.11 8.59 -13.84
N PRO A 244 7.41 8.86 -14.96
CA PRO A 244 6.66 7.85 -15.69
C PRO A 244 7.53 6.69 -16.23
N GLU A 245 8.81 6.97 -16.48
CA GLU A 245 9.78 6.02 -17.04
C GLU A 245 10.39 5.11 -15.97
N ALA A 246 10.28 5.51 -14.70
CA ALA A 246 10.49 4.61 -13.58
C ALA A 246 9.31 3.64 -13.58
N LYS A 247 9.39 2.62 -14.44
CA LYS A 247 8.57 1.41 -14.35
C LYS A 247 9.21 0.54 -13.27
N PRO A 248 8.82 0.62 -11.98
CA PRO A 248 9.21 -0.44 -11.07
C PRO A 248 8.72 -1.75 -11.67
N ARG A 249 9.53 -2.80 -11.56
CA ARG A 249 9.10 -4.13 -11.98
C ARG A 249 7.87 -4.51 -11.15
N LEU A 250 6.69 -4.35 -11.73
CA LEU A 250 5.47 -4.78 -11.07
C LEU A 250 5.51 -6.31 -10.88
N PRO A 251 5.14 -6.81 -9.70
CA PRO A 251 5.03 -8.25 -9.43
C PRO A 251 4.19 -9.03 -10.45
N GLY A 252 4.77 -10.06 -11.07
CA GLY A 252 4.03 -11.12 -11.80
C GLY A 252 3.40 -10.71 -13.14
N LEU A 253 2.20 -11.25 -13.44
CA LEU A 253 1.44 -11.07 -14.70
C LEU A 253 1.12 -9.60 -15.02
N TRP A 254 1.15 -8.70 -14.03
CA TRP A 254 0.88 -7.27 -14.21
C TRP A 254 1.96 -6.57 -15.03
N ASN A 255 3.20 -7.08 -15.01
CA ASN A 255 4.29 -6.57 -15.85
C ASN A 255 4.09 -6.90 -17.34
N TRP A 256 3.28 -7.91 -17.67
CA TRP A 256 3.02 -8.37 -19.04
C TRP A 256 1.74 -7.78 -19.66
N LEU A 257 0.69 -7.57 -18.86
CA LEU A 257 -0.59 -7.03 -19.36
C LEU A 257 -0.55 -5.55 -19.69
N TRP A 258 0.44 -4.79 -19.19
CA TRP A 258 0.40 -3.33 -19.21
C TRP A 258 1.72 -2.66 -19.62
N GLN A 259 2.61 -3.39 -20.30
CA GLN A 259 3.60 -2.79 -21.21
C GLN A 259 2.90 -2.29 -22.47
#